data_AF-I1BSV6-F1
#
_entry.id   AF-I1BSV6-F1
#
_cell.length_a   1.000
_cell.length_b   1.000
_cell.length_c   1.000
_cell.angle_alpha   90.00
_cell.angle_beta   90.00
_cell.angle_gamma   90.00
#
_symmetry.space_group_name_H-M   'P 1'
#
loop_
_entity.id
_entity.type
_entity.pdbx_description
1 polymer ?
#
loop_
_entity_poly.entity_id
_entity_poly.type
_entity_poly.pdbx_seq_one_letter_code
_entity_poly.pdbx_strand_id
1 'polypeptide(L)'
;MSNHSFSSSGRMSTTRPPTVVPTGVSTASISIQDLFSKFQELEQRVSYHDGLLRQLEELQAENAHLKKITNEQSEEIATLRAKLGSVTSSGHSGSVKITKTVPKVGNVAAASAIFEMEDGNVNTMPSGTEASSWAVVAANGKPRNKARRRLAAARGFQPVSGDQGFEYVYIPRSRRMSYSEARRRLSRLGVDNWRVLDVCFPAHSVAGLLVHLQYKPVLLGLLERAKVPVLADFDPLDPQHLADPTYASASMDTRLTAIATIVNERCSRTLERLRYPVAVAVSKFFLANAMVSDEVVSEVLSSKGDRPC
;
A
#
# COMPACT_ATOMS: atom_id res chain seq x y z
N MET A 1 -40.19 -61.40 -54.16
CA MET A 1 -40.05 -60.77 -52.82
C MET A 1 -39.83 -61.89 -51.83
N SER A 2 -38.71 -61.83 -51.09
CA SER A 2 -38.53 -62.23 -49.67
C SER A 2 -38.98 -63.63 -49.20
N ASN A 3 -38.32 -64.40 -48.34
CA ASN A 3 -37.00 -64.41 -47.71
C ASN A 3 -36.93 -65.69 -46.82
N HIS A 4 -35.71 -66.09 -46.44
CA HIS A 4 -35.31 -66.93 -45.29
C HIS A 4 -35.66 -68.43 -45.23
N SER A 5 -34.62 -69.28 -45.25
CA SER A 5 -33.97 -69.82 -44.03
C SER A 5 -32.93 -70.88 -44.41
N PHE A 6 -31.69 -70.75 -43.94
CA PHE A 6 -30.73 -71.86 -43.89
C PHE A 6 -29.89 -71.81 -42.61
N SER A 7 -29.81 -72.99 -42.00
CA SER A 7 -29.01 -73.40 -40.85
C SER A 7 -27.52 -73.44 -41.18
N SER A 8 -26.64 -73.14 -40.21
CA SER A 8 -25.33 -73.81 -40.11
C SER A 8 -24.65 -73.60 -38.76
N SER A 9 -24.05 -74.69 -38.31
CA SER A 9 -23.29 -75.00 -37.10
C SER A 9 -22.02 -74.17 -36.83
N GLY A 10 -21.76 -73.94 -35.54
CA GLY A 10 -20.54 -74.40 -34.84
C GLY A 10 -19.19 -73.73 -35.11
N ARG A 11 -18.67 -72.98 -34.12
CA ARG A 11 -17.23 -73.01 -33.76
C ARG A 11 -16.99 -72.49 -32.33
N MET A 12 -16.16 -73.22 -31.60
CA MET A 12 -15.67 -72.95 -30.24
C MET A 12 -14.73 -71.73 -30.19
N SER A 13 -14.78 -70.96 -29.10
CA SER A 13 -13.59 -70.33 -28.49
C SER A 13 -13.92 -69.84 -27.08
N THR A 14 -13.39 -70.50 -26.04
CA THR A 14 -13.56 -70.10 -24.64
C THR A 14 -12.37 -69.22 -24.22
N THR A 15 -12.62 -67.92 -24.03
CA THR A 15 -11.67 -66.95 -23.52
C THR A 15 -11.57 -67.01 -21.99
N ARG A 16 -10.32 -67.10 -21.49
CA ARG A 16 -9.93 -66.96 -20.08
C ARG A 16 -9.73 -65.46 -19.76
N PRO A 17 -10.06 -64.96 -18.54
CA PRO A 17 -10.00 -63.52 -18.26
C PRO A 17 -8.55 -63.06 -17.99
N PRO A 18 -8.13 -61.86 -18.45
CA PRO A 18 -6.82 -61.33 -18.10
C PRO A 18 -6.84 -60.58 -16.76
N THR A 19 -6.01 -61.06 -15.86
CA THR A 19 -5.45 -60.35 -14.70
C THR A 19 -4.80 -59.04 -15.15
N VAL A 20 -5.22 -57.91 -14.57
CA VAL A 20 -4.57 -56.60 -14.77
C VAL A 20 -3.49 -56.43 -13.69
N VAL A 21 -2.23 -56.60 -14.10
CA VAL A 21 -1.04 -56.20 -13.33
C VAL A 21 -0.55 -54.87 -13.90
N PRO A 22 -0.17 -53.88 -13.07
CA PRO A 22 0.21 -52.55 -13.55
C PRO A 22 1.64 -52.57 -14.07
N THR A 23 1.83 -52.14 -15.32
CA THR A 23 3.15 -51.84 -15.87
C THR A 23 3.07 -50.56 -16.69
N GLY A 24 3.91 -49.59 -16.33
CA GLY A 24 4.01 -48.33 -17.07
C GLY A 24 4.86 -47.27 -16.37
N VAL A 25 6.11 -47.61 -16.03
CA VAL A 25 7.17 -46.62 -15.79
C VAL A 25 7.43 -45.93 -17.12
N SER A 26 7.12 -44.62 -17.22
CA SER A 26 7.35 -43.85 -18.44
C SER A 26 8.81 -43.44 -18.51
N THR A 27 9.62 -44.23 -19.22
CA THR A 27 10.99 -43.88 -19.60
C THR A 27 10.95 -42.88 -20.75
N ALA A 28 11.25 -41.61 -20.48
CA ALA A 28 11.37 -40.58 -21.51
C ALA A 28 12.60 -40.85 -22.41
N SER A 29 12.37 -41.20 -23.68
CA SER A 29 13.43 -41.16 -24.69
C SER A 29 13.69 -39.71 -25.07
N ILE A 30 14.63 -39.07 -24.37
CA ILE A 30 15.05 -37.69 -24.67
C ILE A 30 15.83 -37.70 -25.98
N SER A 31 15.36 -36.95 -26.98
CA SER A 31 16.04 -36.79 -28.26
C SER A 31 17.36 -36.05 -28.08
N ILE A 32 18.41 -36.46 -28.82
CA ILE A 32 19.73 -35.79 -28.81
C ILE A 32 19.59 -34.30 -29.17
N GLN A 33 18.62 -33.94 -30.00
CA GLN A 33 18.33 -32.54 -30.33
C GLN A 33 17.78 -31.75 -29.12
N ASP A 34 16.95 -32.37 -28.29
CA ASP A 34 16.40 -31.75 -27.08
C ASP A 34 17.49 -31.51 -26.02
N LEU A 35 18.46 -32.43 -25.92
CA LEU A 35 19.65 -32.24 -25.08
C LEU A 35 20.51 -31.08 -25.58
N PHE A 36 20.72 -30.96 -26.89
CA PHE A 36 21.51 -29.87 -27.46
C PHE A 36 20.85 -28.51 -27.25
N SER A 37 19.52 -28.42 -27.45
CA SER A 37 18.76 -27.19 -27.16
C SER A 37 18.83 -26.80 -25.69
N LYS A 38 18.70 -27.76 -24.76
CA LYS A 38 18.85 -27.52 -23.32
C LYS A 38 20.25 -27.06 -22.93
N PHE A 39 21.28 -27.61 -23.57
CA PHE A 39 22.66 -27.19 -23.32
C PHE A 39 22.90 -25.74 -23.78
N GLN A 40 22.41 -25.37 -24.97
CA GLN A 40 22.50 -24.01 -25.47
C GLN A 40 21.75 -23.01 -24.58
N GLU A 41 20.58 -23.40 -24.06
CA GLU A 41 19.83 -22.61 -23.10
C GLU A 41 20.60 -22.41 -21.78
N LEU A 42 21.27 -23.46 -21.30
CA LEU A 42 22.11 -23.38 -20.11
C LEU A 42 23.31 -22.45 -20.31
N GLU A 43 23.99 -22.50 -21.46
CA GLU A 43 25.09 -21.59 -21.77
C GLU A 43 24.64 -20.12 -21.77
N GLN A 44 23.48 -19.83 -22.38
CA GLN A 44 22.90 -18.48 -22.37
C GLN A 44 22.58 -18.02 -20.95
N ARG A 45 22.04 -18.93 -20.13
CA ARG A 45 21.69 -18.63 -18.73
C ARG A 45 22.93 -18.38 -17.87
N VAL A 46 24.00 -19.15 -18.07
CA VAL A 46 25.29 -18.96 -17.39
C VAL A 46 25.90 -17.62 -17.79
N SER A 47 25.95 -17.32 -19.09
CA SER A 47 26.46 -16.03 -19.59
C SER A 47 25.68 -14.83 -19.02
N TYR A 48 24.36 -14.96 -18.91
CA TYR A 48 23.51 -13.95 -18.28
C TYR A 48 23.83 -13.78 -16.79
N HIS A 49 24.00 -14.87 -16.05
CA HIS A 49 24.38 -14.81 -14.63
C HIS A 49 25.77 -14.21 -14.42
N ASP A 50 26.74 -14.53 -15.27
CA ASP A 50 28.09 -13.93 -15.23
C ASP A 50 28.02 -12.42 -15.45
N GLY A 51 27.15 -11.95 -16.35
CA GLY A 51 26.87 -10.53 -16.54
C GLY A 51 26.26 -9.88 -15.30
N LEU A 52 25.30 -10.54 -14.66
CA LEU A 52 24.66 -10.05 -13.45
C LEU A 52 25.64 -9.97 -12.26
N LEU A 53 26.54 -10.94 -12.14
CA LEU A 53 27.61 -10.94 -11.14
C LEU A 53 28.54 -9.73 -11.31
N ARG A 54 28.95 -9.41 -12.54
CA ARG A 54 29.75 -8.20 -12.81
C ARG A 54 29.03 -6.91 -12.41
N GLN A 55 27.73 -6.80 -12.71
CA GLN A 55 26.95 -5.62 -12.30
C GLN A 55 26.84 -5.51 -10.78
N LEU A 56 26.70 -6.62 -10.06
CA LEU A 56 26.70 -6.61 -8.60
C LEU A 56 28.03 -6.16 -8.02
N GLU A 57 29.15 -6.61 -8.60
CA GLU A 57 30.49 -6.20 -8.19
C GLU A 57 30.71 -4.69 -8.42
N GLU A 58 30.29 -4.17 -9.58
CA GLU A 58 30.34 -2.74 -9.89
C GLU A 58 29.51 -1.90 -8.93
N LEU A 59 28.26 -2.31 -8.66
CA LEU A 59 27.39 -1.63 -7.70
C LEU A 59 27.94 -1.69 -6.27
N GLN A 60 28.64 -2.77 -5.89
CA GLN A 60 29.30 -2.85 -4.59
C GLN A 60 30.50 -1.89 -4.51
N ALA A 61 31.29 -1.78 -5.59
CA ALA A 61 32.38 -0.82 -5.67
C ALA A 61 31.87 0.63 -5.60
N GLU A 62 30.79 0.95 -6.30
CA GLU A 62 30.16 2.26 -6.26
C GLU A 62 29.62 2.60 -4.87
N ASN A 63 28.93 1.65 -4.22
CA ASN A 63 28.47 1.84 -2.84
C ASN A 63 29.63 2.04 -1.85
N ALA A 64 30.75 1.34 -2.03
CA ALA A 64 31.94 1.55 -1.23
C ALA A 64 32.55 2.95 -1.45
N HIS A 65 32.56 3.44 -2.69
CA HIS A 65 33.02 4.77 -3.04
C HIS A 65 32.12 5.87 -2.48
N LEU A 66 30.80 5.76 -2.61
CA LEU A 66 29.83 6.71 -2.06
C LEU A 66 29.91 6.78 -0.52
N LYS A 67 30.16 5.65 0.15
CA LYS A 67 30.40 5.61 1.60
C LYS A 67 31.67 6.38 1.99
N LYS A 68 32.76 6.25 1.21
CA LYS A 68 33.99 7.03 1.44
C LYS A 68 33.73 8.53 1.31
N ILE A 69 33.08 8.96 0.23
CA ILE A 69 32.72 10.38 0.03
C ILE A 69 31.86 10.89 1.18
N THR A 70 30.88 10.11 1.62
CA THR A 70 29.99 10.49 2.73
C THR A 70 30.78 10.69 4.03
N ASN A 71 31.73 9.80 4.32
CA ASN A 71 32.59 9.92 5.50
C ASN A 71 33.49 11.16 5.41
N GLU A 72 34.13 11.40 4.26
CA GLU A 72 34.98 12.58 4.03
C GLU A 72 34.18 13.88 4.22
N GLN A 73 32.98 13.97 3.65
CA GLN A 73 32.08 15.11 3.85
C GLN A 73 31.67 15.29 5.32
N SER A 74 31.43 14.18 6.04
CA SER A 74 31.06 14.23 7.45
C SER A 74 32.19 14.77 8.34
N GLU A 75 33.43 14.40 8.02
CA GLU A 75 34.64 14.91 8.70
C GLU A 75 34.84 16.39 8.38
N GLU A 76 34.67 16.81 7.13
CA GLU A 76 34.73 18.22 6.74
C GLU A 76 33.69 19.05 7.50
N ILE A 77 32.43 18.60 7.55
CA ILE A 77 31.38 19.26 8.33
C ILE A 77 31.74 19.33 9.81
N ALA A 78 32.33 18.29 10.39
CA ALA A 78 32.78 18.29 11.79
C ALA A 78 33.89 19.32 12.03
N THR A 79 34.89 19.41 11.14
CA THR A 79 35.96 20.41 11.25
C THR A 79 35.47 21.84 11.10
N LEU A 80 34.54 22.09 10.16
CA LEU A 80 33.92 23.41 9.96
C LEU A 80 33.10 23.82 11.20
N ARG A 81 32.34 22.89 11.79
CA ARG A 81 31.60 23.13 13.03
C ARG A 81 32.54 23.41 14.21
N ALA A 82 33.66 22.70 14.33
CA ALA A 82 34.66 22.95 15.37
C ALA A 82 35.32 24.34 15.23
N LYS A 83 35.66 24.76 14.00
CA LYS A 83 36.17 26.11 13.73
C LYS A 83 35.15 27.19 14.12
N LEU A 84 33.86 27.00 13.79
CA LEU A 84 32.79 27.93 14.16
C LEU A 84 32.57 28.02 15.69
N GLY A 85 32.76 26.91 16.41
CA GLY A 85 32.75 26.88 17.89
C GLY A 85 33.95 27.62 18.53
N SER A 86 35.12 27.60 17.88
CA SER A 86 36.31 28.34 18.37
C SER A 86 36.17 29.86 18.19
N VAL A 87 35.49 30.32 17.14
CA VAL A 87 35.26 31.76 16.87
C VAL A 87 34.24 32.36 17.84
N THR A 88 33.33 31.54 18.38
CA THR A 88 32.31 31.99 19.34
C THR A 88 32.75 31.96 20.80
N SER A 89 33.94 31.43 21.10
CA SER A 89 34.52 31.36 22.46
C SER A 89 35.72 32.30 22.68
N SER A 90 36.09 33.10 21.67
CA SER A 90 37.17 34.10 21.73
C SER A 90 36.63 35.49 21.38
N GLY A 91 36.02 36.17 22.35
CA GLY A 91 35.56 37.55 22.18
C GLY A 91 34.89 38.13 23.43
N HIS A 92 35.68 38.48 24.43
CA HIS A 92 35.24 39.29 25.57
C HIS A 92 35.38 40.78 25.25
N SER A 93 34.35 41.56 25.64
CA SER A 93 34.38 42.97 26.05
C SER A 93 34.83 44.05 25.04
N GLY A 94 33.88 44.93 24.69
CA GLY A 94 34.17 46.18 23.98
C GLY A 94 32.91 46.97 23.66
N SER A 95 32.56 47.90 24.54
CA SER A 95 31.59 48.99 24.33
C SER A 95 31.73 49.65 22.94
N VAL A 96 30.61 49.97 22.28
CA VAL A 96 30.30 51.28 21.68
C VAL A 96 28.97 51.22 20.91
N LYS A 97 28.11 52.21 21.20
CA LYS A 97 26.85 52.53 20.52
C LYS A 97 27.11 52.95 19.06
N ILE A 98 26.41 52.38 18.09
CA ILE A 98 26.01 53.11 16.86
C ILE A 98 24.59 52.71 16.45
N THR A 99 23.76 53.75 16.37
CA THR A 99 22.40 53.86 15.85
C THR A 99 22.23 53.36 14.42
N LYS A 100 21.15 52.63 14.12
CA LYS A 100 20.52 52.69 12.79
C LYS A 100 18.99 52.59 12.88
N THR A 101 18.39 53.64 12.37
CA THR A 101 16.97 53.99 12.27
C THR A 101 16.19 53.03 11.36
N VAL A 102 15.02 52.58 11.81
CA VAL A 102 13.94 52.04 10.97
C VAL A 102 12.83 53.09 10.92
N PRO A 103 12.41 53.59 9.74
CA PRO A 103 11.25 54.47 9.66
C PRO A 103 9.99 53.61 9.72
N LYS A 104 9.22 53.73 10.81
CA LYS A 104 7.83 53.30 10.87
C LYS A 104 6.98 54.54 10.99
N VAL A 105 6.45 55.00 9.85
CA VAL A 105 5.49 56.10 9.78
C VAL A 105 4.17 55.64 10.37
N GLY A 106 3.78 56.33 11.44
CA GLY A 106 2.46 56.91 11.66
C GLY A 106 1.30 55.98 12.05
N ASN A 107 0.47 56.30 13.03
CA ASN A 107 0.49 57.42 13.95
C ASN A 107 -0.54 57.18 15.08
N VAL A 108 -0.15 57.58 16.29
CA VAL A 108 -0.94 58.05 17.44
C VAL A 108 -2.24 57.35 17.85
N ALA A 109 -2.14 56.62 18.96
CA ALA A 109 -3.19 56.53 19.97
C ALA A 109 -2.75 57.38 21.17
N ALA A 110 -3.53 58.39 21.55
CA ALA A 110 -3.63 58.91 22.91
C ALA A 110 -4.72 59.98 22.98
N ALA A 111 -5.82 59.68 23.66
CA ALA A 111 -6.36 60.56 24.69
C ALA A 111 -7.44 59.82 25.48
N SER A 112 -7.30 59.87 26.79
CA SER A 112 -8.13 59.27 27.81
C SER A 112 -9.57 59.79 27.77
N ALA A 113 -10.54 58.89 27.95
CA ALA A 113 -11.93 59.26 28.22
C ALA A 113 -12.12 59.55 29.71
N ILE A 114 -12.67 60.74 29.96
CA ILE A 114 -13.25 61.22 31.22
C ILE A 114 -14.67 60.65 31.34
N PHE A 115 -15.10 60.35 32.57
CA PHE A 115 -16.45 59.91 32.93
C PHE A 115 -17.54 60.93 32.55
N GLU A 116 -18.68 60.45 32.04
CA GLU A 116 -20.00 61.02 32.31
C GLU A 116 -21.11 59.99 32.05
N MET A 117 -22.18 60.07 32.85
CA MET A 117 -23.34 59.17 32.96
C MET A 117 -24.48 59.54 31.99
N GLU A 118 -25.49 58.66 31.96
CA GLU A 118 -26.89 58.86 31.46
C GLU A 118 -27.06 58.89 29.94
N ASP A 119 -28.12 58.39 29.30
CA ASP A 119 -29.42 57.82 29.71
C ASP A 119 -29.89 56.94 28.51
N GLY A 120 -30.83 56.02 28.73
CA GLY A 120 -31.20 54.96 27.79
C GLY A 120 -31.88 55.41 26.49
N ASN A 121 -31.81 54.56 25.45
CA ASN A 121 -32.96 54.32 24.57
C ASN A 121 -32.77 53.03 23.74
N VAL A 122 -33.90 52.41 23.45
CA VAL A 122 -34.17 51.12 22.86
C VAL A 122 -34.21 51.22 21.31
N ASN A 123 -33.88 50.10 20.65
CA ASN A 123 -34.04 49.78 19.21
C ASN A 123 -33.15 50.59 18.24
N THR A 124 -32.61 50.07 17.13
CA THR A 124 -33.12 49.07 16.19
C THR A 124 -31.95 48.63 15.30
N MET A 125 -31.90 47.36 14.91
CA MET A 125 -31.13 46.93 13.73
C MET A 125 -31.61 47.69 12.49
N PRO A 126 -30.72 47.93 11.51
CA PRO A 126 -31.08 47.69 10.13
C PRO A 126 -30.16 46.63 9.52
N SER A 127 -30.84 45.59 9.04
CA SER A 127 -30.35 44.63 8.07
C SER A 127 -29.72 45.32 6.86
N GLY A 128 -28.61 44.79 6.35
CA GLY A 128 -28.07 45.24 5.07
C GLY A 128 -26.63 44.84 4.82
N THR A 129 -26.36 43.54 4.69
CA THR A 129 -25.51 42.95 3.63
C THR A 129 -25.56 41.44 3.87
N GLU A 130 -26.48 40.78 3.15
CA GLU A 130 -26.48 39.33 3.03
C GLU A 130 -25.15 38.90 2.41
N ALA A 131 -24.17 38.55 3.26
CA ALA A 131 -23.01 37.81 2.82
C ALA A 131 -23.54 36.54 2.18
N SER A 132 -23.37 36.44 0.85
CA SER A 132 -23.94 35.37 0.05
C SER A 132 -23.65 34.02 0.70
N SER A 133 -24.61 33.09 0.60
CA SER A 133 -24.50 31.71 1.11
C SER A 133 -23.14 31.05 0.78
N TRP A 134 -22.51 31.44 -0.32
CA TRP A 134 -21.14 31.06 -0.71
C TRP A 134 -20.02 31.60 0.19
N ALA A 135 -20.10 32.83 0.67
CA ALA A 135 -19.11 33.44 1.57
C ALA A 135 -19.10 32.74 2.95
N VAL A 136 -20.26 32.34 3.46
CA VAL A 136 -20.40 31.56 4.71
C VAL A 136 -19.85 30.13 4.54
N VAL A 137 -20.09 29.51 3.38
CA VAL A 137 -19.55 28.17 3.04
C VAL A 137 -18.02 28.21 2.87
N ALA A 138 -17.47 29.26 2.25
CA ALA A 138 -16.02 29.44 2.09
C ALA A 138 -15.29 29.73 3.42
N ALA A 139 -15.92 30.50 4.32
CA ALA A 139 -15.39 30.79 5.66
C ALA A 139 -15.36 29.55 6.57
N ASN A 140 -16.25 28.58 6.34
CA ASN A 140 -16.32 27.32 7.11
C ASN A 140 -15.24 26.28 6.77
N GLY A 141 -14.25 26.62 5.95
CA GLY A 141 -13.06 25.81 5.71
C GLY A 141 -12.21 25.65 6.98
N LYS A 142 -12.62 24.75 7.89
CA LYS A 142 -12.00 24.48 9.19
C LYS A 142 -10.46 24.46 9.09
N PRO A 143 -9.73 25.19 9.95
CA PRO A 143 -8.27 25.36 9.86
C PRO A 143 -7.50 24.02 9.87
N ARG A 144 -8.07 22.99 10.50
CA ARG A 144 -7.55 21.62 10.53
C ARG A 144 -7.38 21.00 9.13
N ASN A 145 -8.27 21.32 8.18
CA ASN A 145 -8.17 20.82 6.80
C ASN A 145 -7.03 21.49 6.02
N LYS A 146 -6.72 22.76 6.30
CA LYS A 146 -5.59 23.46 5.68
C LYS A 146 -4.26 22.88 6.17
N ALA A 147 -4.11 22.66 7.48
CA ALA A 147 -2.90 22.05 8.04
C ALA A 147 -2.65 20.63 7.48
N ARG A 148 -3.69 19.78 7.43
CA ARG A 148 -3.58 18.43 6.85
C ARG A 148 -3.19 18.46 5.36
N ARG A 149 -3.78 19.35 4.57
CA ARG A 149 -3.42 19.54 3.16
C ARG A 149 -1.96 19.99 2.99
N ARG A 150 -1.48 20.93 3.81
CA ARG A 150 -0.08 21.37 3.79
C ARG A 150 0.87 20.22 4.12
N LEU A 151 0.56 19.44 5.15
CA LEU A 151 1.37 18.29 5.53
C LEU A 151 1.36 17.20 4.44
N ALA A 152 0.22 16.98 3.77
CA ALA A 152 0.14 16.06 2.64
C ALA A 152 0.95 16.54 1.43
N ALA A 153 0.88 17.83 1.10
CA ALA A 153 1.67 18.42 0.02
C ALA A 153 3.17 18.38 0.32
N ALA A 154 3.58 18.73 1.55
CA ALA A 154 4.97 18.72 1.97
C ALA A 154 5.62 17.34 1.81
N ARG A 155 4.87 16.26 2.06
CA ARG A 155 5.38 14.88 1.89
C ARG A 155 5.77 14.55 0.45
N GLY A 156 5.09 15.15 -0.55
CA GLY A 156 5.46 14.96 -1.95
C GLY A 156 6.82 15.59 -2.32
N PHE A 157 7.34 16.47 -1.46
CA PHE A 157 8.64 17.14 -1.62
C PHE A 157 9.68 16.65 -0.61
N GLN A 158 9.32 15.72 0.28
CA GLN A 158 10.27 15.10 1.19
C GLN A 158 10.96 13.94 0.46
N PRO A 159 12.27 13.72 0.70
CA PRO A 159 12.94 12.54 0.17
C PRO A 159 12.21 11.29 0.66
N VAL A 160 12.02 10.32 -0.24
CA VAL A 160 11.41 9.03 0.10
C VAL A 160 12.29 8.31 1.11
N SER A 161 11.96 8.49 2.38
CA SER A 161 12.73 7.94 3.50
C SER A 161 12.03 6.65 3.96
N GLY A 162 12.79 5.56 4.05
CA GLY A 162 12.33 4.26 4.54
C GLY A 162 11.78 3.31 3.45
N ASP A 163 11.45 2.10 3.90
CA ASP A 163 11.01 0.99 3.05
C ASP A 163 9.77 1.36 2.24
N GLN A 164 9.86 1.12 0.93
CA GLN A 164 8.77 1.31 -0.01
C GLN A 164 7.98 0.02 -0.14
N GLY A 165 6.66 0.13 -0.11
CA GLY A 165 5.77 -1.00 -0.32
C GLY A 165 4.42 -0.80 0.34
N PHE A 166 3.71 -1.92 0.45
CA PHE A 166 2.37 -2.00 1.00
C PHE A 166 2.29 -3.12 2.01
N GLU A 167 1.38 -2.97 2.95
CA GLU A 167 1.11 -4.02 3.93
C GLU A 167 -0.37 -3.97 4.35
N TYR A 168 -0.93 -5.14 4.63
CA TYR A 168 -2.22 -5.24 5.28
C TYR A 168 -2.05 -5.21 6.80
N VAL A 169 -2.73 -4.26 7.44
CA VAL A 169 -2.88 -4.25 8.90
C VAL A 169 -4.25 -4.84 9.25
N TYR A 170 -4.25 -5.94 10.00
CA TYR A 170 -5.48 -6.62 10.40
C TYR A 170 -5.92 -6.17 11.80
N ILE A 171 -7.19 -5.83 11.93
CA ILE A 171 -7.81 -5.40 13.19
C ILE A 171 -9.07 -6.21 13.47
N PRO A 172 -9.41 -6.45 14.75
CA PRO A 172 -10.62 -7.14 15.10
C PRO A 172 -11.86 -6.31 14.77
N ARG A 173 -12.94 -7.02 14.51
CA ARG A 173 -14.22 -6.46 14.09
C ARG A 173 -15.35 -7.18 14.83
N SER A 174 -16.06 -6.43 15.67
CA SER A 174 -17.16 -6.99 16.46
C SER A 174 -18.43 -7.29 15.67
N ARG A 175 -18.74 -6.52 14.62
CA ARG A 175 -19.98 -6.68 13.85
C ARG A 175 -19.77 -6.51 12.35
N ARG A 176 -20.69 -7.05 11.56
CA ARG A 176 -20.77 -6.76 10.12
C ARG A 176 -20.89 -5.26 9.90
N MET A 177 -20.08 -4.74 9.00
CA MET A 177 -20.08 -3.33 8.61
C MET A 177 -19.83 -3.23 7.11
N SER A 178 -20.40 -2.20 6.49
CA SER A 178 -20.11 -1.88 5.09
C SER A 178 -18.75 -1.20 4.96
N TYR A 179 -18.19 -1.18 3.75
CA TYR A 179 -16.95 -0.45 3.45
C TYR A 179 -17.03 1.03 3.84
N SER A 180 -18.18 1.66 3.56
CA SER A 180 -18.44 3.06 3.90
C SER A 180 -18.49 3.29 5.41
N GLU A 181 -19.09 2.36 6.16
CA GLU A 181 -19.12 2.42 7.61
C GLU A 181 -17.73 2.24 8.23
N ALA A 182 -16.94 1.27 7.74
CA ALA A 182 -15.57 1.06 8.18
C ALA A 182 -14.71 2.31 7.99
N ARG A 183 -14.73 2.89 6.78
CA ARG A 183 -14.05 4.16 6.47
C ARG A 183 -14.54 5.32 7.35
N ARG A 184 -15.83 5.40 7.65
CA ARG A 184 -16.38 6.43 8.55
C ARG A 184 -15.83 6.29 9.97
N ARG A 185 -15.74 5.05 10.48
CA ARG A 185 -15.20 4.78 11.83
C ARG A 185 -13.70 5.04 11.90
N LEU A 186 -12.93 4.63 10.90
CA LEU A 186 -11.49 4.95 10.79
C LEU A 186 -11.25 6.46 10.83
N SER A 187 -12.05 7.24 10.10
CA SER A 187 -11.97 8.71 10.16
C SER A 187 -12.27 9.27 11.55
N ARG A 188 -13.16 8.67 12.32
CA ARG A 188 -13.45 9.07 13.71
C ARG A 188 -12.29 8.75 14.66
N LEU A 189 -11.55 7.67 14.39
CA LEU A 189 -10.30 7.33 15.09
C LEU A 189 -9.14 8.27 14.73
N GLY A 190 -9.31 9.13 13.73
CA GLY A 190 -8.29 10.05 13.25
C GLY A 190 -7.39 9.45 12.16
N VAL A 191 -7.75 8.28 11.61
CA VAL A 191 -7.06 7.68 10.47
C VAL A 191 -7.37 8.48 9.21
N ASP A 192 -6.31 8.84 8.47
CA ASP A 192 -6.45 9.47 7.17
C ASP A 192 -6.95 8.46 6.13
N ASN A 193 -8.25 8.47 5.82
CA ASN A 193 -8.85 7.56 4.83
C ASN A 193 -8.17 7.59 3.45
N TRP A 194 -7.60 8.74 3.05
CA TRP A 194 -6.88 8.88 1.78
C TRP A 194 -5.59 8.05 1.71
N ARG A 195 -5.04 7.65 2.86
CA ARG A 195 -3.84 6.80 2.94
C ARG A 195 -4.16 5.31 3.09
N VAL A 196 -5.43 4.98 3.27
CA VAL A 196 -5.93 3.60 3.31
C VAL A 196 -6.40 3.25 1.90
N LEU A 197 -5.57 2.49 1.20
CA LEU A 197 -5.79 2.13 -0.21
C LEU A 197 -6.99 1.21 -0.35
N ASP A 198 -7.10 0.25 0.56
CA ASP A 198 -8.19 -0.70 0.62
C ASP A 198 -8.61 -0.98 2.07
N VAL A 199 -9.89 -1.29 2.23
CA VAL A 199 -10.46 -1.84 3.45
C VAL A 199 -11.12 -3.14 3.04
N CYS A 200 -10.69 -4.26 3.58
CA CYS A 200 -11.26 -5.57 3.29
C CYS A 200 -11.75 -6.28 4.55
N PHE A 201 -12.54 -7.33 4.37
CA PHE A 201 -13.04 -8.16 5.47
C PHE A 201 -12.68 -9.62 5.16
N PRO A 202 -11.44 -10.03 5.48
CA PRO A 202 -10.94 -11.35 5.10
C PRO A 202 -11.63 -12.50 5.84
N ALA A 203 -12.02 -12.27 7.10
CA ALA A 203 -12.73 -13.22 7.94
C ALA A 203 -13.92 -12.56 8.65
N HIS A 204 -14.78 -13.36 9.29
CA HIS A 204 -15.99 -12.87 9.95
C HIS A 204 -15.73 -11.79 11.03
N SER A 205 -14.64 -11.91 11.79
CA SER A 205 -14.29 -11.02 12.90
C SER A 205 -13.08 -10.13 12.63
N VAL A 206 -12.65 -10.01 11.36
CA VAL A 206 -11.41 -9.29 11.00
C VAL A 206 -11.68 -8.26 9.90
N ALA A 207 -11.05 -7.10 10.01
CA ALA A 207 -10.94 -6.13 8.94
C ALA A 207 -9.46 -5.94 8.58
N GLY A 208 -9.14 -5.95 7.29
CA GLY A 208 -7.81 -5.66 6.77
C GLY A 208 -7.75 -4.25 6.21
N LEU A 209 -6.67 -3.54 6.48
CA LEU A 209 -6.41 -2.19 5.99
C LEU A 209 -5.13 -2.20 5.15
N LEU A 210 -5.25 -1.97 3.85
CA LEU A 210 -4.08 -1.85 2.97
C LEU A 210 -3.52 -0.43 3.07
N VAL A 211 -2.26 -0.32 3.50
CA VAL A 211 -1.57 0.97 3.66
C VAL A 211 -0.16 0.90 3.11
N HIS A 212 0.41 2.07 2.81
CA HIS A 212 1.84 2.19 2.57
C HIS A 212 2.64 1.91 3.85
N LEU A 213 3.79 1.25 3.74
CA LEU A 213 4.70 0.97 4.87
C LEU A 213 5.03 2.25 5.66
N GLN A 214 5.30 3.36 4.98
CA GLN A 214 5.59 4.65 5.60
C GLN A 214 4.45 5.19 6.49
N TYR A 215 3.20 4.79 6.24
CA TYR A 215 2.05 5.21 7.05
C TYR A 215 1.69 4.20 8.15
N LYS A 216 2.15 2.94 8.06
CA LYS A 216 1.94 1.90 9.07
C LYS A 216 2.26 2.36 10.50
N PRO A 217 3.43 2.95 10.83
CA PRO A 217 3.73 3.35 12.22
C PRO A 217 2.74 4.40 12.75
N VAL A 218 2.29 5.32 11.89
CA VAL A 218 1.28 6.30 12.26
C VAL A 218 -0.07 5.64 12.50
N LEU A 219 -0.46 4.69 11.65
CA LEU A 219 -1.69 3.91 11.83
C LEU A 219 -1.66 3.11 13.14
N LEU A 220 -0.56 2.42 13.42
CA LEU A 220 -0.40 1.63 14.64
C LEU A 220 -0.53 2.51 15.90
N GLY A 221 0.12 3.68 15.94
CA GLY A 221 -0.01 4.60 17.08
C GLY A 221 -1.44 5.15 17.25
N LEU A 222 -2.20 5.33 16.16
CA LEU A 222 -3.62 5.71 16.24
C LEU A 222 -4.49 4.58 16.80
N LEU A 223 -4.24 3.34 16.39
CA LEU A 223 -4.96 2.16 16.85
C LEU A 223 -4.64 1.86 18.33
N GLU A 224 -3.38 1.96 18.72
CA GLU A 224 -2.91 1.80 20.10
C GLU A 224 -3.56 2.83 21.02
N ARG A 225 -3.57 4.12 20.63
CA ARG A 225 -4.27 5.17 21.38
C ARG A 225 -5.77 4.90 21.53
N ALA A 226 -6.37 4.24 20.55
CA ALA A 226 -7.76 3.82 20.58
C ALA A 226 -7.99 2.47 21.29
N LYS A 227 -6.95 1.83 21.82
CA LYS A 227 -6.96 0.50 22.44
C LYS A 227 -7.53 -0.59 21.51
N VAL A 228 -7.29 -0.44 20.21
CA VAL A 228 -7.65 -1.46 19.21
C VAL A 228 -6.43 -2.36 19.02
N PRO A 229 -6.50 -3.65 19.34
CA PRO A 229 -5.38 -4.55 19.14
C PRO A 229 -5.19 -4.83 17.65
N VAL A 230 -3.94 -5.08 17.25
CA VAL A 230 -3.56 -5.43 15.89
C VAL A 230 -3.26 -6.91 15.84
N LEU A 231 -3.78 -7.59 14.82
CA LEU A 231 -3.57 -9.02 14.60
C LEU A 231 -2.30 -9.20 13.77
N ALA A 232 -1.18 -9.51 14.42
CA ALA A 232 0.12 -9.66 13.75
C ALA A 232 0.22 -10.97 12.94
N ASP A 233 -0.37 -12.04 13.46
CA ASP A 233 -0.20 -13.40 12.92
C ASP A 233 -1.41 -13.86 12.08
N PHE A 234 -2.19 -12.92 11.55
CA PHE A 234 -3.37 -13.24 10.73
C PHE A 234 -2.94 -13.57 9.29
N ASP A 235 -3.18 -14.81 8.86
CA ASP A 235 -2.96 -15.23 7.48
C ASP A 235 -4.27 -15.21 6.68
N PRO A 236 -4.44 -14.32 5.70
CA PRO A 236 -5.66 -14.25 4.89
C PRO A 236 -5.93 -15.52 4.05
N LEU A 237 -4.94 -16.40 3.86
CA LEU A 237 -5.06 -17.64 3.11
C LEU A 237 -5.33 -18.87 4.00
N ASP A 238 -5.43 -18.69 5.32
CA ASP A 238 -5.71 -19.79 6.24
C ASP A 238 -7.15 -20.33 6.03
N PRO A 239 -7.32 -21.59 5.63
CA PRO A 239 -8.63 -22.19 5.38
C PRO A 239 -9.54 -22.19 6.62
N GLN A 240 -9.00 -22.04 7.84
CA GLN A 240 -9.79 -21.89 9.06
C GLN A 240 -10.65 -20.61 9.07
N HIS A 241 -10.26 -19.58 8.32
CA HIS A 241 -11.00 -18.33 8.24
C HIS A 241 -12.28 -18.42 7.39
N LEU A 242 -12.46 -19.51 6.65
CA LEU A 242 -13.69 -19.78 5.90
C LEU A 242 -14.81 -20.18 6.86
N ALA A 243 -15.66 -19.22 7.20
CA ALA A 243 -16.76 -19.36 8.17
C ALA A 243 -18.11 -19.76 7.55
N ASP A 244 -18.15 -20.04 6.24
CA ASP A 244 -19.38 -20.44 5.55
C ASP A 244 -19.74 -21.90 5.91
N PRO A 245 -20.94 -22.16 6.47
CA PRO A 245 -21.38 -23.51 6.85
C PRO A 245 -21.28 -24.54 5.72
N THR A 246 -21.36 -24.11 4.46
CA THR A 246 -21.25 -24.97 3.28
C THR A 246 -19.91 -25.70 3.21
N TYR A 247 -18.84 -25.09 3.75
CA TYR A 247 -17.50 -25.66 3.75
C TYR A 247 -17.12 -26.31 5.09
N ALA A 248 -18.05 -26.36 6.05
CA ALA A 248 -17.78 -26.93 7.37
C ALA A 248 -17.44 -28.43 7.30
N SER A 249 -18.06 -29.17 6.38
CA SER A 249 -17.79 -30.59 6.13
C SER A 249 -16.89 -30.84 4.92
N ALA A 250 -16.37 -29.79 4.27
CA ALA A 250 -15.51 -29.93 3.10
C ALA A 250 -14.09 -30.37 3.48
N SER A 251 -13.40 -31.04 2.56
CA SER A 251 -11.99 -31.40 2.75
C SER A 251 -11.11 -30.16 2.87
N MET A 252 -9.95 -30.31 3.52
CA MET A 252 -8.98 -29.23 3.68
C MET A 252 -8.55 -28.64 2.32
N ASP A 253 -8.29 -29.49 1.33
CA ASP A 253 -7.92 -29.07 -0.03
C ASP A 253 -9.00 -28.23 -0.72
N THR A 254 -10.27 -28.61 -0.50
CA THR A 254 -11.41 -27.85 -1.02
C THR A 254 -11.48 -26.47 -0.37
N ARG A 255 -11.24 -26.39 0.95
CA ARG A 255 -11.23 -25.13 1.69
C ARG A 255 -10.06 -24.23 1.28
N LEU A 256 -8.88 -24.80 1.05
CA LEU A 256 -7.69 -24.11 0.55
C LEU A 256 -7.93 -23.51 -0.83
N THR A 257 -8.48 -24.30 -1.74
CA THR A 257 -8.86 -23.81 -3.08
C THR A 257 -9.89 -22.69 -2.98
N ALA A 258 -10.95 -22.87 -2.17
CA ALA A 258 -12.00 -21.88 -2.02
C ALA A 258 -11.49 -20.55 -1.44
N ILE A 259 -10.64 -20.58 -0.41
CA ILE A 259 -10.12 -19.35 0.18
C ILE A 259 -9.15 -18.63 -0.77
N ALA A 260 -8.32 -19.37 -1.50
CA ALA A 260 -7.46 -18.82 -2.54
C ALA A 260 -8.29 -18.12 -3.63
N THR A 261 -9.38 -18.74 -4.09
CA THR A 261 -10.29 -18.11 -5.07
C THR A 261 -10.92 -16.83 -4.52
N ILE A 262 -11.40 -16.84 -3.27
CA ILE A 262 -12.02 -15.66 -2.64
C ILE A 262 -11.01 -14.52 -2.47
N VAL A 263 -9.78 -14.84 -2.06
CA VAL A 263 -8.72 -13.84 -1.89
C VAL A 263 -8.29 -13.28 -3.24
N ASN A 264 -8.15 -14.12 -4.27
CA ASN A 264 -7.85 -13.69 -5.64
C ASN A 264 -8.91 -12.74 -6.18
N GLU A 265 -10.19 -13.11 -6.11
CA GLU A 265 -11.30 -12.26 -6.59
C GLU A 265 -11.33 -10.91 -5.86
N ARG A 266 -11.10 -10.91 -4.54
CA ARG A 266 -11.02 -9.68 -3.74
C ARG A 266 -9.85 -8.79 -4.14
N CYS A 267 -8.67 -9.38 -4.36
CA CYS A 267 -7.48 -8.64 -4.79
C CYS A 267 -7.70 -8.05 -6.18
N SER A 268 -8.29 -8.80 -7.10
CA SER A 268 -8.68 -8.34 -8.43
C SER A 268 -9.59 -7.10 -8.35
N ARG A 269 -10.71 -7.18 -7.63
CA ARG A 269 -11.61 -6.02 -7.41
C ARG A 269 -10.92 -4.84 -6.74
N THR A 270 -9.93 -5.10 -5.89
CA THR A 270 -9.14 -4.04 -5.26
C THR A 270 -8.28 -3.32 -6.30
N LEU A 271 -7.58 -4.05 -7.15
CA LEU A 271 -6.79 -3.51 -8.25
C LEU A 271 -7.68 -2.71 -9.22
N GLU A 272 -8.85 -3.25 -9.60
CA GLU A 272 -9.83 -2.58 -10.46
C GLU A 272 -10.26 -1.20 -9.97
N ARG A 273 -10.34 -1.01 -8.65
CA ARG A 273 -10.75 0.27 -8.06
C ARG A 273 -9.58 1.26 -7.89
N LEU A 274 -8.35 0.77 -7.75
CA LEU A 274 -7.17 1.63 -7.59
C LEU A 274 -6.83 2.36 -8.89
N ARG A 275 -6.23 3.55 -8.78
CA ARG A 275 -5.72 4.28 -9.97
C ARG A 275 -4.54 3.51 -10.57
N TYR A 276 -4.36 3.55 -11.89
CA TYR A 276 -3.40 2.71 -12.59
C TYR A 276 -1.99 2.67 -11.98
N PRO A 277 -1.31 3.81 -11.67
CA PRO A 277 0.03 3.75 -11.10
C PRO A 277 0.08 3.06 -9.73
N VAL A 278 -0.96 3.25 -8.91
CA VAL A 278 -1.08 2.62 -7.60
C VAL A 278 -1.42 1.14 -7.74
N ALA A 279 -2.29 0.79 -8.69
CA ALA A 279 -2.65 -0.59 -8.98
C ALA A 279 -1.43 -1.42 -9.43
N VAL A 280 -0.57 -0.86 -10.29
CA VAL A 280 0.69 -1.51 -10.70
C VAL A 280 1.63 -1.76 -9.53
N ALA A 281 1.73 -0.82 -8.60
CA ALA A 281 2.58 -0.98 -7.43
C ALA A 281 2.00 -2.00 -6.43
N VAL A 282 0.69 -1.97 -6.21
CA VAL A 282 -0.01 -2.90 -5.32
C VAL A 282 -0.08 -4.31 -5.89
N SER A 283 -0.18 -4.48 -7.22
CA SER A 283 -0.22 -5.81 -7.84
C SER A 283 1.05 -6.60 -7.60
N LYS A 284 2.21 -5.94 -7.65
CA LYS A 284 3.50 -6.56 -7.27
C LYS A 284 3.48 -7.10 -5.85
N PHE A 285 2.89 -6.34 -4.92
CA PHE A 285 2.70 -6.79 -3.54
C PHE A 285 1.75 -7.99 -3.45
N PHE A 286 0.62 -7.98 -4.16
CA PHE A 286 -0.30 -9.13 -4.14
C PHE A 286 0.31 -10.39 -4.75
N LEU A 287 1.09 -10.27 -5.82
CA LEU A 287 1.82 -11.40 -6.43
C LEU A 287 2.88 -11.96 -5.48
N ALA A 288 3.66 -11.10 -4.83
CA ALA A 288 4.68 -11.52 -3.87
C ALA A 288 4.11 -12.27 -2.67
N ASN A 289 2.85 -12.01 -2.30
CA ASN A 289 2.15 -12.67 -1.19
C ASN A 289 1.22 -13.80 -1.67
N ALA A 290 1.32 -14.25 -2.92
CA ALA A 290 0.47 -15.29 -3.51
C ALA A 290 -1.05 -15.04 -3.35
N MET A 291 -1.46 -13.77 -3.27
CA MET A 291 -2.86 -13.40 -3.04
C MET A 291 -3.67 -13.33 -4.34
N VAL A 292 -3.00 -13.23 -5.49
CA VAL A 292 -3.60 -13.12 -6.82
C VAL A 292 -2.70 -13.84 -7.82
N SER A 293 -3.28 -14.37 -8.90
CA SER A 293 -2.51 -14.99 -9.98
C SER A 293 -2.02 -13.95 -10.99
N ASP A 294 -0.95 -14.28 -11.71
CA ASP A 294 -0.32 -13.37 -12.69
C ASP A 294 -1.26 -13.06 -13.86
N GLU A 295 -2.05 -14.04 -14.29
CA GLU A 295 -3.01 -13.90 -15.39
C GLU A 295 -4.06 -12.82 -15.07
N VAL A 296 -4.61 -12.87 -13.85
CA VAL A 296 -5.63 -11.90 -13.39
C VAL A 296 -5.03 -10.50 -13.27
N VAL A 297 -3.79 -10.39 -12.79
CA VAL A 297 -3.11 -9.09 -12.71
C VAL A 297 -2.90 -8.50 -14.10
N SER A 298 -2.42 -9.31 -15.04
CA SER A 298 -2.19 -8.89 -16.43
C SER A 298 -3.48 -8.41 -17.10
N GLU A 299 -4.59 -9.15 -16.92
CA GLU A 299 -5.91 -8.79 -17.45
C GLU A 299 -6.41 -7.45 -16.88
N VAL A 300 -6.40 -7.29 -15.55
CA VAL A 300 -6.89 -6.08 -14.88
C VAL A 300 -6.06 -4.85 -15.24
N LEU A 301 -4.74 -4.99 -15.32
CA LEU A 301 -3.85 -3.89 -15.68
C LEU A 301 -3.99 -3.49 -17.15
N SER A 302 -4.14 -4.47 -18.06
CA SER A 302 -4.39 -4.22 -19.49
C SER A 302 -5.69 -3.45 -19.70
N SER A 303 -6.79 -3.86 -19.06
CA SER A 303 -8.08 -3.17 -19.12
C SER A 303 -8.05 -1.72 -18.59
N LYS A 304 -7.05 -1.39 -17.76
CA LYS A 304 -6.89 -0.05 -17.18
C LYS A 304 -5.97 0.86 -17.98
N GLY A 305 -4.97 0.33 -18.65
CA GLY A 305 -4.04 1.11 -19.47
C GLY A 305 -4.76 1.89 -20.57
N ASP A 306 -5.85 1.32 -21.09
CA ASP A 306 -6.63 1.91 -22.19
C ASP A 306 -7.63 3.01 -21.77
N ARG A 307 -7.79 3.27 -20.46
CA ARG A 307 -8.76 4.29 -19.99
C ARG A 307 -8.07 5.65 -19.88
N PRO A 308 -8.51 6.69 -20.63
CA PRO A 308 -7.97 8.02 -20.49
C PRO A 308 -8.19 8.57 -19.07
N CYS A 309 -7.15 9.23 -18.55
CA CYS A 309 -6.97 9.66 -17.16
C CYS A 309 -8.00 10.67 -16.66
#